data_AF-A0A2H9PM05-F1
#
_entry.id   AF-A0A2H9PM05-F1
#
_cell.length_a   1.000
_cell.length_b   1.000
_cell.length_c   1.000
_cell.angle_alpha   90.00
_cell.angle_beta   90.00
_cell.angle_gamma   90.00
#
_symmetry.space_group_name_H-M   'P 1'
#
loop_
_entity.id
_entity.type
_entity.pdbx_description
1 polymer ?
#
loop_
_entity_poly.entity_id
_entity_poly.type
_entity_poly.pdbx_seq_one_letter_code
_entity_poly.pdbx_strand_id
1 'polypeptide(L)'
;MAQANSPTSNRHDLYFEAVLQLREVSQEVVDYAEEEIYRLKVKVAKVVTLKNGFDYYLSDISSTKKLGKSLQLKFGGQCLITSSLWGVKKDREVHRVTVLYRGISFAKGSTVIYQGEEFEVKQMVKDILLQNIKTGKKVHVKYENMRDVKTS
;
A
#
# COMPACT_ATOMS: atom_id res chain seq x y z
N MET A 1 -4.15 54.35 4.66
CA MET A 1 -3.66 53.37 5.65
C MET A 1 -3.36 52.07 4.93
N ALA A 2 -2.09 51.69 4.84
CA ALA A 2 -1.66 50.44 4.22
C ALA A 2 -1.96 49.26 5.16
N GLN A 3 -2.55 48.19 4.64
CA GLN A 3 -2.53 46.89 5.32
C GLN A 3 -1.43 46.04 4.72
N ALA A 4 -0.52 45.63 5.59
CA ALA A 4 0.71 44.93 5.31
C ALA A 4 0.46 43.48 4.90
N ASN A 5 1.30 43.03 3.95
CA ASN A 5 1.47 41.64 3.54
C ASN A 5 1.72 40.72 4.74
N SER A 6 0.94 39.64 4.88
CA SER A 6 1.25 38.55 5.81
C SER A 6 2.30 37.59 5.21
N PRO A 7 3.23 37.05 6.03
CA PRO A 7 4.47 36.45 5.56
C PRO A 7 4.30 34.97 5.19
N THR A 8 4.87 34.60 4.03
CA THR A 8 5.40 33.27 3.63
C THR A 8 4.83 32.03 4.35
N SER A 9 3.91 31.31 3.69
CA SER A 9 3.64 29.91 4.04
C SER A 9 4.93 29.10 3.86
N ASN A 10 5.32 28.38 4.91
CA ASN A 10 6.61 27.73 5.02
C ASN A 10 6.72 26.57 4.01
N ARG A 11 7.52 26.72 2.94
CA ARG A 11 7.73 25.68 1.89
C ARG A 11 8.16 24.31 2.44
N HIS A 12 8.65 24.26 3.68
CA HIS A 12 9.10 23.05 4.36
C HIS A 12 7.98 22.15 4.90
N ASP A 13 6.73 22.64 4.97
CA ASP A 13 5.61 21.84 5.48
C ASP A 13 4.98 20.91 4.44
N LEU A 14 5.25 21.15 3.16
CA LEU A 14 4.72 20.38 2.03
C LEU A 14 5.74 19.39 1.45
N TYR A 15 6.90 19.20 2.09
CA TYR A 15 7.94 18.30 1.61
C TYR A 15 7.57 16.83 1.79
N PHE A 16 7.73 16.03 0.74
CA PHE A 16 7.57 14.59 0.77
C PHE A 16 8.61 13.89 -0.12
N GLU A 17 8.93 12.66 0.25
CA GLU A 17 9.85 11.77 -0.45
C GLU A 17 9.19 10.44 -0.85
N ALA A 18 8.08 10.09 -0.18
CA ALA A 18 7.34 8.88 -0.45
C ALA A 18 5.84 9.14 -0.58
N VAL A 19 5.15 8.30 -1.33
CA VAL A 19 3.69 8.26 -1.42
C VAL A 19 3.23 6.85 -1.04
N LEU A 20 2.47 6.74 0.05
CA LEU A 20 1.72 5.52 0.37
C LEU A 20 0.38 5.60 -0.37
N GLN A 21 0.16 4.66 -1.28
CA GLN A 21 -1.08 4.55 -2.04
C GLN A 21 -1.85 3.32 -1.56
N LEU A 22 -3.01 3.53 -0.94
CA LEU A 22 -3.92 2.46 -0.55
C LEU A 22 -4.99 2.31 -1.64
N ARG A 23 -5.22 1.09 -2.14
CA ARG A 23 -6.22 0.81 -3.19
C ARG A 23 -7.06 -0.41 -2.85
N GLU A 24 -8.36 -0.35 -3.10
CA GLU A 24 -9.27 -1.49 -2.90
C GLU A 24 -9.16 -2.04 -1.46
N VAL A 25 -9.10 -1.14 -0.48
CA VAL A 25 -8.88 -1.46 0.94
C VAL A 25 -10.15 -1.26 1.76
N SER A 26 -10.28 -2.01 2.85
CA SER A 26 -11.30 -1.76 3.88
C SER A 26 -10.92 -0.56 4.76
N GLN A 27 -11.89 -0.04 5.52
CA GLN A 27 -11.64 1.03 6.49
C GLN A 27 -10.61 0.60 7.55
N GLU A 28 -10.66 -0.65 8.01
CA GLU A 28 -9.69 -1.20 8.98
C GLU A 28 -8.23 -1.07 8.51
N VAL A 29 -7.98 -1.27 7.21
CA VAL A 29 -6.64 -1.12 6.62
C VAL A 29 -6.20 0.36 6.62
N VAL A 30 -7.15 1.28 6.37
CA VAL A 30 -6.90 2.73 6.41
C VAL A 30 -6.58 3.15 7.83
N ASP A 31 -7.40 2.76 8.80
CA ASP A 31 -7.23 3.08 10.22
C ASP A 31 -5.87 2.58 10.72
N TYR A 32 -5.52 1.32 10.40
CA TYR A 32 -4.21 0.78 10.72
C TYR A 32 -3.07 1.57 10.09
N ALA A 33 -3.20 1.97 8.82
CA ALA A 33 -2.15 2.75 8.16
C ALA A 33 -1.96 4.11 8.84
N GLU A 34 -3.04 4.78 9.24
CA GLU A 34 -2.99 6.07 9.93
C GLU A 34 -2.40 5.95 11.34
N GLU A 35 -2.77 4.92 12.09
CA GLU A 35 -2.18 4.60 13.39
C GLU A 35 -0.66 4.37 13.28
N GLU A 36 -0.21 3.63 12.27
CA GLU A 36 1.20 3.37 12.02
C GLU A 36 1.96 4.65 11.65
N ILE A 37 1.41 5.47 10.76
CA ILE A 37 1.97 6.78 10.38
C ILE A 37 2.16 7.64 11.63
N TYR A 38 1.14 7.71 12.47
CA TYR A 38 1.17 8.45 13.72
C TYR A 38 2.24 7.89 14.68
N ARG A 39 2.25 6.58 14.90
CA ARG A 39 3.20 5.92 15.81
C ARG A 39 4.65 6.07 15.37
N LEU A 40 4.90 5.99 14.07
CA LEU A 40 6.22 6.19 13.47
C LEU A 40 6.62 7.67 13.38
N LYS A 41 5.73 8.60 13.76
CA LYS A 41 5.93 10.05 13.72
C LYS A 41 6.32 10.55 12.31
N VAL A 42 5.77 9.92 11.28
CA VAL A 42 6.04 10.30 9.88
C VAL A 42 5.21 11.54 9.55
N LYS A 43 5.85 12.59 9.03
CA LYS A 43 5.15 13.81 8.64
C LYS A 43 4.34 13.57 7.37
N VAL A 44 3.06 13.92 7.42
CA VAL A 44 2.13 13.89 6.28
C VAL A 44 2.08 15.28 5.66
N ALA A 45 2.58 15.41 4.43
CA ALA A 45 2.53 16.66 3.67
C ALA A 45 1.15 16.90 3.05
N LYS A 46 0.47 15.83 2.64
CA LYS A 46 -0.83 15.87 1.97
C LYS A 46 -1.51 14.50 2.07
N VAL A 47 -2.84 14.51 2.19
CA VAL A 47 -3.68 13.33 1.94
C VAL A 47 -4.59 13.63 0.75
N VAL A 48 -4.74 12.66 -0.16
CA VAL A 48 -5.67 12.73 -1.28
C VAL A 48 -6.61 11.54 -1.21
N THR A 49 -7.91 11.82 -1.06
CA THR A 49 -8.97 10.81 -1.13
C THR A 49 -9.35 10.58 -2.59
N LEU A 50 -9.44 9.31 -2.98
CA LEU A 50 -9.82 8.84 -4.31
C LEU A 50 -11.04 7.94 -4.20
N LYS A 51 -11.74 7.72 -5.31
CA LYS A 51 -12.91 6.81 -5.35
C LYS A 51 -12.57 5.39 -4.88
N ASN A 52 -11.34 4.93 -5.10
CA ASN A 52 -10.90 3.57 -4.79
C ASN A 52 -9.79 3.49 -3.72
N GLY A 53 -9.57 4.56 -2.95
CA GLY A 53 -8.62 4.56 -1.83
C GLY A 53 -7.99 5.93 -1.55
N PHE A 54 -6.75 5.93 -1.09
CA PHE A 54 -6.10 7.11 -0.51
C PHE A 54 -4.63 7.21 -0.91
N ASP A 55 -4.13 8.44 -1.06
CA ASP A 55 -2.70 8.73 -1.20
C ASP A 55 -2.22 9.60 -0.06
N TYR A 56 -1.26 9.09 0.72
CA TYR A 56 -0.58 9.82 1.78
C TYR A 56 0.82 10.20 1.29
N TYR A 57 1.11 11.49 1.27
CA TYR A 57 2.39 12.05 0.88
C TYR A 57 3.25 12.22 2.13
N LEU A 58 4.31 11.42 2.24
CA LEU A 58 5.05 11.19 3.47
C LEU A 58 6.52 11.64 3.34
N SER A 59 7.07 12.15 4.44
CA SER A 59 8.44 12.67 4.49
C SER A 59 9.53 11.62 4.66
N ASP A 60 9.19 10.35 4.92
CA ASP A 60 10.15 9.30 5.25
C ASP A 60 9.95 8.05 4.36
N ILE A 61 10.92 7.79 3.49
CA ILE A 61 10.92 6.62 2.60
C ILE A 61 10.98 5.29 3.37
N SER A 62 11.86 5.19 4.37
CA SER A 62 12.14 3.93 5.08
C SER A 62 10.91 3.47 5.85
N SER A 63 10.30 4.40 6.60
CA SER A 63 9.08 4.16 7.36
C SER A 63 7.91 3.83 6.44
N THR A 64 7.77 4.52 5.30
CA THR A 64 6.72 4.23 4.30
C THR A 64 6.86 2.83 3.69
N LYS A 65 8.09 2.39 3.35
CA LYS A 65 8.35 1.03 2.85
C LYS A 65 8.04 -0.04 3.89
N LYS A 66 8.38 0.21 5.16
CA LYS A 66 8.07 -0.71 6.27
C LYS A 66 6.56 -0.82 6.46
N LEU A 67 5.84 0.30 6.39
CA LEU A 67 4.39 0.32 6.49
C LEU A 67 3.73 -0.50 5.37
N GLY A 68 4.13 -0.32 4.10
CA GLY A 68 3.63 -1.14 2.99
C GLY A 68 3.80 -2.65 3.20
N LYS A 69 4.97 -3.07 3.72
CA LYS A 69 5.24 -4.48 4.06
C LYS A 69 4.42 -4.95 5.25
N SER A 70 4.22 -4.10 6.26
CA SER A 70 3.41 -4.42 7.44
C SER A 70 1.95 -4.63 7.07
N LEU A 71 1.40 -3.76 6.21
CA LEU A 71 0.07 -3.91 5.63
C LEU A 71 -0.07 -5.27 4.93
N GLN A 72 0.89 -5.63 4.08
CA GLN A 72 0.87 -6.92 3.40
C GLN A 72 0.93 -8.11 4.35
N LEU A 73 1.79 -8.05 5.37
CA LEU A 73 1.93 -9.13 6.34
C LEU A 73 0.66 -9.31 7.18
N LYS A 74 -0.01 -8.21 7.55
CA LYS A 74 -1.20 -8.22 8.41
C LYS A 74 -2.48 -8.57 7.66
N PHE A 75 -2.65 -8.03 6.45
CA PHE A 75 -3.91 -8.08 5.72
C PHE A 75 -3.83 -8.86 4.39
N GLY A 76 -2.67 -9.41 4.04
CA GLY A 76 -2.43 -9.98 2.72
C GLY A 76 -2.38 -8.90 1.64
N GLY A 77 -2.86 -9.18 0.44
CA GLY A 77 -2.84 -8.20 -0.65
C GLY A 77 -1.45 -7.93 -1.24
N GLN A 78 -1.40 -7.02 -2.20
CA GLN A 78 -0.20 -6.73 -2.98
C GLN A 78 0.48 -5.46 -2.48
N CYS A 79 1.75 -5.56 -2.10
CA CYS A 79 2.63 -4.41 -1.90
C CYS A 79 3.62 -4.28 -3.07
N LEU A 80 3.58 -3.16 -3.80
CA LEU A 80 4.51 -2.82 -4.87
C LEU A 80 5.25 -1.54 -4.51
N ILE A 81 6.59 -1.58 -4.57
CA ILE A 81 7.46 -0.45 -4.25
C ILE A 81 8.22 -0.06 -5.52
N THR A 82 8.06 1.19 -5.97
CA THR A 82 8.77 1.73 -7.11
C THR A 82 9.50 3.02 -6.73
N SER A 83 10.54 3.38 -7.48
CA SER A 83 11.22 4.67 -7.32
C SER A 83 11.35 5.34 -8.68
N SER A 84 11.18 6.66 -8.72
CA SER A 84 11.43 7.48 -9.89
C SER A 84 12.36 8.64 -9.54
N LEU A 85 13.22 9.00 -10.49
CA LEU A 85 14.05 10.20 -10.38
C LEU A 85 13.13 11.42 -10.43
N TRP A 86 13.12 12.21 -9.36
CA TRP A 86 12.35 13.45 -9.26
C TRP A 86 13.16 14.67 -9.73
N GLY A 87 14.48 14.64 -9.54
CA GLY A 87 15.38 15.68 -10.04
C GLY A 87 16.78 15.55 -9.45
N VAL A 88 17.61 16.57 -9.67
CA VAL A 88 18.98 16.64 -9.13
C VAL A 88 19.09 17.90 -8.27
N LYS A 89 19.64 17.76 -7.06
CA LYS A 89 19.88 18.88 -6.14
C LYS A 89 21.31 18.79 -5.60
N LYS A 90 22.13 19.82 -5.89
CA LYS A 90 23.55 19.86 -5.49
C LYS A 90 24.29 18.57 -5.90
N ASP A 91 24.16 18.17 -7.16
CA ASP A 91 24.75 16.96 -7.75
C ASP A 91 24.34 15.63 -7.09
N ARG A 92 23.24 15.62 -6.34
CA ARG A 92 22.61 14.40 -5.81
C ARG A 92 21.26 14.20 -6.45
N GLU A 93 21.02 12.98 -6.93
CA GLU A 93 19.71 12.55 -7.40
C GLU A 93 18.71 12.51 -6.24
N VAL A 94 17.57 13.16 -6.44
CA VAL A 94 16.42 13.13 -5.52
C VAL A 94 15.42 12.17 -6.11
N HIS A 95 15.17 11.07 -5.42
CA HIS A 95 14.15 10.09 -5.81
C HIS A 95 12.86 10.31 -5.04
N ARG A 96 11.74 9.99 -5.69
CA ARG A 96 10.47 9.78 -5.02
C ARG A 96 10.11 8.30 -5.06
N VAL A 97 9.61 7.80 -3.94
CA VAL A 97 9.21 6.41 -3.78
C VAL A 97 7.70 6.30 -3.75
N THR A 98 7.13 5.41 -4.55
CA THR A 98 5.74 5.02 -4.43
C THR A 98 5.66 3.67 -3.76
N VAL A 99 4.86 3.58 -2.69
CA VAL A 99 4.50 2.33 -2.02
C VAL A 99 3.02 2.12 -2.25
N LEU A 100 2.70 1.27 -3.23
CA LEU A 100 1.32 0.89 -3.53
C LEU A 100 0.95 -0.36 -2.74
N TYR A 101 -0.06 -0.24 -1.90
CA TYR A 101 -0.75 -1.36 -1.28
C TYR A 101 -2.14 -1.53 -1.89
N ARG A 102 -2.42 -2.74 -2.39
CA ARG A 102 -3.72 -3.13 -2.91
C ARG A 102 -4.31 -4.24 -2.05
N GLY A 103 -5.50 -4.00 -1.52
CA GLY A 103 -6.23 -4.98 -0.71
C GLY A 103 -6.61 -6.23 -1.51
N ILE A 104 -6.99 -7.27 -0.78
CA ILE A 104 -7.42 -8.55 -1.32
C ILE A 104 -8.89 -8.79 -0.95
N SER A 105 -9.66 -9.39 -1.85
CA SER A 105 -11.12 -9.56 -1.71
C SER A 105 -11.54 -10.88 -1.08
N PHE A 106 -10.60 -11.69 -0.60
CA PHE A 106 -10.84 -12.98 0.02
C PHE A 106 -9.90 -13.19 1.20
N ALA A 107 -10.27 -14.11 2.09
CA ALA A 107 -9.54 -14.40 3.31
C ALA A 107 -9.12 -15.86 3.36
N LYS A 108 -8.30 -16.21 4.36
CA LYS A 108 -8.02 -17.61 4.69
C LYS A 108 -9.33 -18.33 5.00
N GLY A 109 -9.49 -19.53 4.45
CA GLY A 109 -10.68 -20.37 4.56
C GLY A 109 -11.74 -20.11 3.48
N SER A 110 -11.61 -19.04 2.69
CA SER A 110 -12.53 -18.79 1.57
C SER A 110 -12.33 -19.81 0.44
N THR A 111 -13.41 -20.16 -0.24
CA THR A 111 -13.36 -20.86 -1.53
C THR A 111 -13.20 -19.83 -2.65
N VAL A 112 -12.27 -20.10 -3.55
CA VAL A 112 -11.90 -19.24 -4.68
C VAL A 112 -11.77 -20.06 -5.96
N ILE A 113 -12.00 -19.41 -7.09
CA ILE A 113 -11.76 -19.96 -8.42
C ILE A 113 -10.39 -19.51 -8.90
N TYR A 114 -9.54 -20.45 -9.27
CA TYR A 114 -8.24 -20.20 -9.87
C TYR A 114 -8.04 -21.15 -11.06
N GLN A 115 -7.70 -20.61 -12.23
CA GLN A 115 -7.53 -21.39 -13.47
C GLN A 115 -8.74 -22.30 -13.83
N GLY A 116 -9.95 -21.88 -13.46
CA GLY A 116 -11.18 -22.61 -13.76
C GLY A 116 -11.54 -23.73 -12.78
N GLU A 117 -10.76 -23.95 -11.72
CA GLU A 117 -11.06 -24.92 -10.68
C GLU A 117 -11.26 -24.25 -9.31
N GLU A 118 -11.95 -24.93 -8.40
CA GLU A 118 -12.20 -24.46 -7.04
C GLU A 118 -11.07 -24.86 -6.09
N PHE A 119 -10.62 -23.88 -5.31
CA PHE A 119 -9.59 -24.02 -4.29
C PHE A 119 -10.05 -23.39 -2.98
N GLU A 120 -9.56 -23.92 -1.87
CA GLU A 120 -9.65 -23.27 -0.57
C GLU A 120 -8.35 -22.51 -0.26
N VAL A 121 -8.47 -21.28 0.26
CA VAL A 121 -7.33 -20.47 0.68
C VAL A 121 -6.80 -20.97 2.03
N LYS A 122 -5.61 -21.55 2.04
CA LYS A 122 -5.02 -22.12 3.26
C LYS A 122 -4.14 -21.14 4.03
N GLN A 123 -3.38 -20.31 3.34
CA GLN A 123 -2.46 -19.34 3.96
C GLN A 123 -2.32 -18.08 3.08
N MET A 124 -2.05 -16.95 3.73
CA MET A 124 -1.91 -15.63 3.10
C MET A 124 -0.83 -14.84 3.84
N VAL A 125 0.43 -15.24 3.69
CA VAL A 125 1.55 -14.62 4.45
C VAL A 125 2.56 -14.02 3.47
N LYS A 126 3.40 -14.87 2.88
CA LYS A 126 4.35 -14.46 1.84
C LYS A 126 3.72 -14.53 0.45
N ASP A 127 2.91 -15.56 0.27
CA ASP A 127 2.11 -15.86 -0.92
C ASP A 127 0.75 -16.41 -0.47
N ILE A 128 -0.12 -16.61 -1.45
CA ILE A 128 -1.45 -17.19 -1.29
C ILE A 128 -1.31 -18.69 -1.54
N LEU A 129 -1.43 -19.50 -0.49
CA LEU A 129 -1.47 -20.95 -0.62
C LEU A 129 -2.90 -21.39 -0.87
N LEU A 130 -3.13 -21.98 -2.04
CA LEU A 130 -4.41 -22.56 -2.45
C LEU A 130 -4.35 -24.08 -2.38
N GLN A 131 -5.45 -24.73 -2.00
CA GLN A 131 -5.61 -26.18 -2.05
C GLN A 131 -6.85 -26.55 -2.87
N ASN A 132 -6.68 -27.29 -3.96
CA ASN A 132 -7.77 -27.72 -4.83
C ASN A 132 -8.73 -28.60 -4.04
N ILE A 133 -10.03 -28.30 -4.11
CA ILE A 133 -11.05 -28.98 -3.29
C ILE A 133 -11.25 -30.44 -3.74
N LYS A 134 -11.10 -30.73 -5.03
CA LYS A 134 -11.32 -32.07 -5.61
C LYS A 134 -10.11 -32.98 -5.47
N THR A 135 -8.91 -32.46 -5.76
CA THR A 135 -7.68 -33.27 -5.87
C THR A 135 -6.78 -33.14 -4.64
N GLY A 136 -6.99 -32.15 -3.78
CA GLY A 136 -6.10 -31.83 -2.66
C GLY A 136 -4.76 -31.20 -3.07
N LYS A 137 -4.51 -30.99 -4.37
CA LYS A 137 -3.27 -30.39 -4.88
C LYS A 137 -3.09 -28.96 -4.36
N LYS A 138 -1.89 -28.63 -3.91
CA LYS A 138 -1.53 -27.29 -3.41
C LYS A 138 -0.82 -26.46 -4.48
N VAL A 139 -1.12 -25.16 -4.52
CA VAL A 139 -0.51 -24.20 -5.44
C VAL A 139 -0.19 -22.91 -4.69
N HIS A 140 0.99 -22.35 -4.93
CA HIS A 140 1.41 -21.06 -4.41
C HIS A 140 1.16 -19.97 -5.47
N VAL A 141 0.32 -18.99 -5.14
CA VAL A 141 0.05 -17.83 -6.00
C VAL A 141 0.66 -16.60 -5.35
N LYS A 142 1.56 -15.93 -6.07
CA LYS A 142 2.12 -14.66 -5.61
C LYS A 142 1.05 -13.57 -5.62
N TYR A 143 1.14 -12.61 -4.70
CA TYR A 143 0.22 -11.47 -4.65
C TYR A 143 0.20 -10.62 -5.92
N GLU A 144 1.27 -10.62 -6.71
CA GLU A 144 1.28 -9.97 -8.04
C GLU A 144 0.24 -10.56 -9.00
N ASN A 145 -0.10 -11.83 -8.83
CA ASN A 145 -1.08 -12.57 -9.65
C ASN A 145 -2.40 -12.80 -8.91
N MET A 146 -2.65 -12.10 -7.79
CA MET A 146 -3.86 -12.34 -6.97
C MET A 146 -5.17 -12.05 -7.71
N ARG A 147 -5.13 -11.25 -8.78
CA ARG A 147 -6.31 -10.94 -9.62
C ARG A 147 -6.82 -12.13 -10.42
N ASP A 148 -5.98 -13.14 -10.63
CA ASP A 148 -6.36 -14.38 -11.30
C ASP A 148 -7.15 -15.30 -10.35
N VAL A 149 -7.14 -14.99 -9.05
CA VAL A 149 -7.90 -15.67 -8.01
C VAL A 149 -9.19 -14.90 -7.77
N LYS A 150 -10.32 -15.50 -8.15
CA LYS A 150 -11.64 -14.89 -8.02
C LYS A 150 -12.39 -15.51 -6.85
N THR A 151 -13.13 -14.71 -6.11
CA THR A 151 -14.07 -15.26 -5.13
C THR A 151 -15.14 -16.08 -5.87
N SER A 152 -15.44 -17.28 -5.37
CA SER A 152 -16.49 -18.14 -5.94
C SER A 152 -17.88 -17.60 -5.67
#